data_AF-A0A4D5YU70-F1
#
_entry.id   AF-A0A4D5YU70-F1
#
_cell.length_a   1.000
_cell.length_b   1.000
_cell.length_c   1.000
_cell.angle_alpha   90.00
_cell.angle_beta   90.00
_cell.angle_gamma   90.00
#
_symmetry.space_group_name_H-M   'P 1'
#
loop_
_entity.id
_entity.type
_entity.pdbx_description
1 polymer ?
#
loop_
_entity_poly.entity_id
_entity_poly.type
_entity_poly.pdbx_seq_one_letter_code
_entity_poly.pdbx_strand_id
1 'polypeptide(L)'
;LPGLTSKQPRDNKQPRVVSDPSDVSDPRVEKDPRNPPPSKKKSQYRIRLEEKQKLRFHYGLTERQLLKYVRIAGKAKGPTGQVLLQLLEMRLDNTLFRLGMASTIPQARQLVNHRHILVNNRIVDIPSYRCKPRDIISAREKEKSRALIQNYLDSSAKNQKALPHHLILNHRLSDDPRDLLKGSVKQIIDREGVGLKEIKELLVVEYYSRQI
;
A
#
# COMPACT_ATOMS: atom_id res chain seq x y z
N LEU A 1 -45.04 87.09 2.54
CA LEU A 1 -43.67 87.63 2.49
C LEU A 1 -42.75 86.59 1.88
N PRO A 2 -41.86 86.98 0.95
CA PRO A 2 -41.39 86.13 -0.15
C PRO A 2 -39.94 85.66 0.01
N GLY A 3 -39.61 84.52 -0.60
CA GLY A 3 -38.24 84.12 -0.96
C GLY A 3 -38.17 83.90 -2.47
N LEU A 4 -37.55 84.86 -3.15
CA LEU A 4 -37.41 85.00 -4.60
C LEU A 4 -36.36 84.04 -5.20
N THR A 5 -36.70 83.52 -6.40
CA THR A 5 -35.90 83.37 -7.65
C THR A 5 -34.54 82.64 -7.59
N SER A 6 -34.13 81.85 -8.59
CA SER A 6 -34.15 82.14 -10.03
C SER A 6 -34.05 80.87 -10.90
N LYS A 7 -34.63 80.98 -12.11
CA LYS A 7 -34.58 80.04 -13.25
C LYS A 7 -33.23 80.12 -13.96
N GLN A 8 -32.91 79.11 -14.81
CA GLN A 8 -32.56 79.18 -16.26
C GLN A 8 -31.93 77.82 -16.74
N PRO A 9 -31.79 77.52 -18.06
CA PRO A 9 -32.45 76.35 -18.69
C PRO A 9 -31.54 75.43 -19.55
N ARG A 10 -32.20 74.41 -20.16
CA ARG A 10 -32.02 73.69 -21.45
C ARG A 10 -30.63 73.43 -22.07
N ASP A 11 -30.46 72.14 -22.40
CA ASP A 11 -29.79 71.50 -23.55
C ASP A 11 -28.56 72.17 -24.18
N ASN A 12 -27.42 71.45 -24.15
CA ASN A 12 -26.53 71.43 -25.31
C ASN A 12 -25.70 70.13 -25.40
N LYS A 13 -25.74 69.51 -26.58
CA LYS A 13 -24.95 68.32 -26.98
C LYS A 13 -23.46 68.66 -27.08
N GLN A 14 -22.59 67.70 -26.73
CA GLN A 14 -21.24 67.51 -27.31
C GLN A 14 -20.60 66.19 -26.79
N PRO A 15 -19.58 65.61 -27.46
CA PRO A 15 -19.68 64.70 -28.60
C PRO A 15 -19.27 63.24 -28.26
N ARG A 16 -19.52 62.30 -29.19
CA ARG A 16 -18.93 60.94 -29.17
C ARG A 16 -17.41 61.06 -29.18
N VAL A 17 -16.75 60.66 -28.10
CA VAL A 17 -15.32 60.35 -28.12
C VAL A 17 -15.15 59.01 -28.83
N VAL A 18 -14.44 59.05 -29.94
CA VAL A 18 -13.98 57.87 -30.68
C VAL A 18 -13.02 57.11 -29.77
N SER A 19 -13.34 55.87 -29.42
CA SER A 19 -12.40 54.97 -28.77
C SER A 19 -11.36 54.49 -29.78
N ASP A 20 -10.09 54.80 -29.53
CA ASP A 20 -8.95 54.28 -30.27
C ASP A 20 -8.95 52.75 -30.32
N PRO A 21 -8.68 52.11 -31.48
CA PRO A 21 -8.57 50.67 -31.60
C PRO A 21 -7.12 50.24 -31.33
N SER A 22 -6.71 50.21 -30.06
CA SER A 22 -5.43 49.61 -29.68
C SER A 22 -5.54 48.93 -28.33
N ASP A 23 -6.30 47.84 -28.27
CA ASP A 23 -6.18 46.87 -27.18
C ASP A 23 -6.45 45.45 -27.69
N VAL A 24 -5.58 45.00 -28.59
CA VAL A 24 -5.41 43.57 -28.87
C VAL A 24 -4.39 43.08 -27.84
N SER A 25 -4.86 42.71 -26.65
CA SER A 25 -4.04 41.95 -25.71
C SER A 25 -3.89 40.52 -26.26
N ASP A 26 -2.66 40.23 -26.67
CA ASP A 26 -2.16 38.99 -27.29
C ASP A 26 -2.36 37.76 -26.38
N PRO A 27 -2.93 36.63 -26.84
CA PRO A 27 -3.10 35.42 -26.04
C PRO A 27 -1.79 34.61 -26.01
N ARG A 28 -0.74 35.16 -25.40
CA ARG A 28 0.49 34.43 -25.10
C ARG A 28 0.95 34.72 -23.68
N VAL A 29 0.24 34.11 -22.73
CA VAL A 29 0.75 33.98 -21.35
C VAL A 29 2.03 33.14 -21.42
N GLU A 30 3.16 33.82 -21.42
CA GLU A 30 4.49 33.25 -21.38
C GLU A 30 4.64 32.47 -20.05
N LYS A 31 4.74 31.14 -20.15
CA LYS A 31 4.89 30.27 -18.98
C LYS A 31 6.32 30.40 -18.47
N ASP A 32 6.51 31.06 -17.33
CA ASP A 32 7.80 31.15 -16.66
C ASP A 32 8.38 29.73 -16.39
N PRO A 33 9.50 29.35 -17.01
CA PRO A 33 10.10 28.03 -16.85
C PRO A 33 10.66 27.79 -15.44
N ARG A 34 10.73 28.83 -14.58
CA ARG A 34 11.23 28.73 -13.20
C ARG A 34 10.17 28.31 -12.19
N ASN A 35 8.89 28.32 -12.55
CA ASN A 35 7.81 27.85 -11.70
C ASN A 35 7.11 26.64 -12.33
N PRO A 36 7.39 25.39 -11.87
CA PRO A 36 6.61 24.25 -12.32
C PRO A 36 5.13 24.51 -12.01
N PRO A 37 4.20 24.14 -12.92
CA PRO A 37 2.79 24.36 -12.69
C PRO A 37 2.39 23.70 -11.36
N PRO A 38 1.55 24.35 -10.53
CA PRO A 38 1.15 23.81 -9.25
C PRO A 38 0.62 22.40 -9.47
N SER A 39 1.12 21.44 -8.67
CA SER A 39 0.78 20.03 -8.85
C SER A 39 -0.74 19.91 -8.91
N LYS A 40 -1.28 19.43 -10.04
CA LYS A 40 -2.73 19.29 -10.19
C LYS A 40 -3.24 18.44 -9.03
N LYS A 41 -4.24 18.96 -8.28
CA LYS A 41 -4.90 18.21 -7.20
C LYS A 41 -5.28 16.84 -7.75
N LYS A 42 -4.79 15.77 -7.10
CA LYS A 42 -5.06 14.40 -7.55
C LYS A 42 -6.56 14.17 -7.55
N SER A 43 -7.09 13.56 -8.60
CA SER A 43 -8.49 13.15 -8.64
C SER A 43 -8.76 12.07 -7.60
N GLN A 44 -10.00 12.01 -7.09
CA GLN A 44 -10.41 10.99 -6.12
C GLN A 44 -10.23 9.56 -6.65
N TYR A 45 -10.37 9.37 -7.96
CA TYR A 45 -10.06 8.09 -8.61
C TYR A 45 -8.57 7.76 -8.53
N ARG A 46 -7.69 8.72 -8.84
CA ARG A 46 -6.23 8.53 -8.82
C ARG A 46 -5.73 8.19 -7.41
N ILE A 47 -6.27 8.85 -6.37
CA ILE A 47 -5.92 8.58 -4.98
C ILE A 47 -6.22 7.12 -4.61
N ARG A 48 -7.43 6.64 -4.93
CA ARG A 48 -7.83 5.24 -4.68
C ARG A 48 -7.02 4.23 -5.49
N LEU A 49 -6.75 4.54 -6.75
CA LEU A 49 -5.90 3.71 -7.60
C LEU A 49 -4.48 3.59 -7.03
N GLU A 50 -3.88 4.68 -6.58
CA GLU A 50 -2.54 4.68 -5.98
C GLU A 50 -2.48 3.81 -4.71
N GLU A 51 -3.45 3.92 -3.80
CA GLU A 51 -3.51 3.06 -2.60
C GLU A 51 -3.65 1.57 -2.95
N LYS A 52 -4.50 1.24 -3.93
CA LYS A 52 -4.63 -0.13 -4.44
C LYS A 52 -3.30 -0.63 -5.01
N GLN A 53 -2.60 0.19 -5.80
CA GLN A 53 -1.33 -0.20 -6.40
C GLN A 53 -0.25 -0.41 -5.33
N LYS A 54 -0.17 0.44 -4.31
CA LYS A 54 0.75 0.24 -3.16
C LYS A 54 0.54 -1.13 -2.52
N LEU A 55 -0.72 -1.48 -2.22
CA LEU A 55 -1.07 -2.78 -1.65
C LEU A 55 -0.64 -3.92 -2.58
N ARG A 56 -0.99 -3.83 -3.87
CA ARG A 56 -0.71 -4.86 -4.87
C ARG A 56 0.78 -5.12 -5.03
N PHE A 57 1.59 -4.07 -5.14
CA PHE A 57 3.03 -4.19 -5.32
C PHE A 57 3.73 -4.67 -4.06
N HIS A 58 3.33 -4.17 -2.88
CA HIS A 58 3.93 -4.61 -1.62
C HIS A 58 3.80 -6.12 -1.43
N TYR A 59 2.60 -6.68 -1.60
CA TYR A 59 2.40 -8.13 -1.48
C TYR A 59 2.68 -8.92 -2.77
N GLY A 60 3.12 -8.25 -3.85
CA GLY A 60 3.41 -8.85 -5.16
C GLY A 60 2.23 -9.53 -5.84
N LEU A 61 0.99 -9.09 -5.62
CA LEU A 61 -0.21 -9.76 -6.09
C LEU A 61 -0.55 -9.39 -7.54
N THR A 62 -1.24 -10.28 -8.25
CA THR A 62 -1.93 -9.90 -9.49
C THR A 62 -3.26 -9.20 -9.17
N GLU A 63 -3.76 -8.39 -10.11
CA GLU A 63 -5.04 -7.69 -9.92
C GLU A 63 -6.19 -8.68 -9.67
N ARG A 64 -6.21 -9.80 -10.40
CA ARG A 64 -7.21 -10.88 -10.23
C ARG A 64 -7.14 -11.51 -8.83
N GLN A 65 -5.94 -11.73 -8.30
CA GLN A 65 -5.76 -12.24 -6.94
C GLN A 65 -6.25 -11.24 -5.90
N LEU A 66 -5.89 -9.96 -6.05
CA LEU A 66 -6.33 -8.93 -5.11
C LEU A 66 -7.86 -8.80 -5.11
N LEU A 67 -8.49 -8.78 -6.27
CA LEU A 67 -9.95 -8.78 -6.40
C LEU A 67 -10.60 -10.00 -5.70
N LYS A 68 -9.99 -11.18 -5.81
CA LYS A 68 -10.46 -12.38 -5.11
C LYS A 68 -10.40 -12.18 -3.59
N TYR A 69 -9.32 -11.63 -3.05
CA TYR A 69 -9.21 -11.34 -1.62
C TYR A 69 -10.22 -10.30 -1.14
N VAL A 70 -10.48 -9.26 -1.94
CA VAL A 70 -11.50 -8.24 -1.61
C VAL A 70 -12.89 -8.86 -1.56
N ARG A 71 -13.23 -9.75 -2.50
CA ARG A 71 -14.52 -10.47 -2.48
C ARG A 71 -14.65 -11.40 -1.26
N ILE A 72 -13.56 -12.07 -0.86
CA ILE A 72 -13.55 -12.91 0.34
C ILE A 72 -13.72 -12.03 1.59
N ALA A 73 -13.00 -10.91 1.67
CA ALA A 73 -13.09 -9.97 2.78
C ALA A 73 -14.49 -9.37 2.91
N GLY A 74 -15.15 -9.01 1.80
CA GLY A 74 -16.50 -8.46 1.79
C GLY A 74 -17.60 -9.45 2.21
N LYS A 75 -17.31 -10.76 2.17
CA LYS A 75 -18.21 -11.81 2.67
C LYS A 75 -17.95 -12.18 4.13
N ALA A 76 -16.80 -11.78 4.67
CA ALA A 76 -16.43 -12.11 6.04
C ALA A 76 -17.17 -11.19 7.03
N LYS A 77 -17.32 -11.67 8.27
CA LYS A 77 -17.85 -10.86 9.36
C LYS A 77 -16.77 -9.87 9.83
N GLY A 78 -17.11 -8.59 9.90
CA GLY A 78 -16.23 -7.52 10.40
C GLY A 78 -15.84 -6.48 9.34
N PRO A 79 -14.97 -5.52 9.68
CA PRO A 79 -14.56 -4.47 8.76
C PRO A 79 -13.78 -5.03 7.57
N THR A 80 -14.33 -4.88 6.35
CA THR A 80 -13.77 -5.43 5.10
C THR A 80 -12.30 -5.08 4.90
N GLY A 81 -11.90 -3.84 5.20
CA GLY A 81 -10.51 -3.40 5.05
C GLY A 81 -9.55 -4.14 5.99
N GLN A 82 -9.94 -4.32 7.25
CA GLN A 82 -9.13 -5.05 8.22
C GLN A 82 -9.01 -6.53 7.84
N VAL A 83 -10.12 -7.17 7.45
CA VAL A 83 -10.11 -8.57 7.01
C VAL A 83 -9.25 -8.73 5.76
N LEU A 84 -9.31 -7.79 4.80
CA LEU A 84 -8.44 -7.79 3.63
C LEU A 84 -6.97 -7.81 4.02
N LEU A 85 -6.54 -6.90 4.89
CA LEU A 85 -5.14 -6.85 5.36
C LEU A 85 -4.73 -8.14 6.08
N GLN A 86 -5.61 -8.69 6.92
CA GLN A 86 -5.38 -9.98 7.58
C GLN A 86 -5.19 -11.12 6.56
N LEU A 87 -6.01 -11.17 5.51
CA LEU A 87 -5.88 -12.18 4.47
C LEU A 87 -4.54 -12.09 3.73
N LEU A 88 -4.03 -10.88 3.53
CA LEU A 88 -2.78 -10.65 2.80
C LEU A 88 -1.55 -10.91 3.67
N GLU A 89 -1.56 -10.48 4.93
CA GLU A 89 -0.42 -10.65 5.83
C GLU A 89 -0.25 -12.12 6.27
N MET A 90 -1.35 -12.88 6.38
CA MET A 90 -1.33 -14.31 6.76
C MET A 90 -0.95 -15.26 5.61
N ARG A 91 -0.44 -14.75 4.48
CA ARG A 91 0.08 -15.59 3.39
C ARG A 91 1.47 -16.11 3.72
N LEU A 92 1.79 -17.34 3.31
CA LEU A 92 3.07 -17.99 3.60
C LEU A 92 4.29 -17.20 3.11
N ASP A 93 4.25 -16.70 1.87
CA ASP A 93 5.35 -15.88 1.33
C ASP A 93 5.63 -14.64 2.18
N ASN A 94 4.56 -13.97 2.59
CA ASN A 94 4.67 -12.80 3.42
C ASN A 94 5.07 -13.14 4.86
N THR A 95 4.55 -14.22 5.45
CA THR A 95 4.96 -14.70 6.78
C THR A 95 6.45 -15.02 6.82
N LEU A 96 7.01 -15.67 5.79
CA LEU A 96 8.45 -15.94 5.70
C LEU A 96 9.31 -14.67 5.63
N PHE A 97 8.85 -13.68 4.85
CA PHE A 97 9.50 -12.37 4.79
C PHE A 97 9.45 -11.67 6.15
N ARG A 98 8.30 -11.70 6.85
CA ARG A 98 8.14 -11.10 8.19
C ARG A 98 8.96 -11.82 9.26
N LEU A 99 9.12 -13.13 9.16
CA LEU A 99 10.01 -13.93 10.02
C LEU A 99 11.50 -13.67 9.75
N GLY A 100 11.85 -12.91 8.70
CA GLY A 100 13.24 -12.69 8.34
C GLY A 100 13.93 -13.95 7.78
N MET A 101 13.18 -14.92 7.27
CA MET A 101 13.74 -16.09 6.57
C MET A 101 14.07 -15.80 5.09
N ALA A 102 13.64 -14.64 4.59
CA ALA A 102 13.90 -14.16 3.24
C ALA A 102 14.05 -12.63 3.23
N SER A 103 14.89 -12.12 2.32
CA SER A 103 15.17 -10.69 2.16
C SER A 103 14.03 -9.90 1.53
N THR A 104 13.28 -10.53 0.64
CA THR A 104 12.21 -9.91 -0.15
C THR A 104 11.08 -10.91 -0.36
N ILE A 105 9.87 -10.41 -0.62
CA ILE A 105 8.71 -11.26 -0.91
C ILE A 105 8.92 -12.12 -2.16
N PRO A 106 9.50 -11.63 -3.28
CA PRO A 106 9.85 -12.49 -4.42
C PRO A 106 10.80 -13.63 -4.05
N GLN A 107 11.81 -13.37 -3.20
CA GLN A 107 12.71 -14.44 -2.73
C GLN A 107 11.94 -15.46 -1.87
N ALA A 108 11.06 -15.01 -0.97
CA ALA A 108 10.23 -15.90 -0.17
C ALA A 108 9.35 -16.80 -1.05
N ARG A 109 8.77 -16.26 -2.13
CA ARG A 109 8.00 -17.03 -3.12
C ARG A 109 8.86 -18.08 -3.82
N GLN A 110 10.10 -17.73 -4.18
CA GLN A 110 11.03 -18.66 -4.77
C GLN A 110 11.30 -19.82 -3.80
N LEU A 111 11.62 -19.54 -2.53
CA LEU A 111 11.85 -20.58 -1.53
C LEU A 111 10.66 -21.54 -1.38
N VAL A 112 9.44 -20.99 -1.36
CA VAL A 112 8.20 -21.79 -1.31
C VAL A 112 8.04 -22.63 -2.58
N ASN A 113 8.06 -22.02 -3.77
CA ASN A 113 7.88 -22.73 -5.05
C ASN A 113 8.91 -23.85 -5.26
N HIS A 114 10.14 -23.68 -4.78
CA HIS A 114 11.21 -24.67 -4.87
C HIS A 114 11.20 -25.71 -3.74
N ARG A 115 10.13 -25.78 -2.92
CA ARG A 115 9.93 -26.79 -1.87
C ARG A 115 11.01 -26.77 -0.80
N HIS A 116 11.50 -25.59 -0.43
CA HIS A 116 12.45 -25.39 0.67
C HIS A 116 11.76 -25.22 2.03
N ILE A 117 10.45 -25.02 2.05
CA ILE A 117 9.68 -24.68 3.25
C ILE A 117 8.74 -25.82 3.63
N LEU A 118 8.66 -26.07 4.93
CA LEU A 118 7.73 -26.99 5.56
C LEU A 118 6.76 -26.20 6.45
N VAL A 119 5.47 -26.55 6.40
CA VAL A 119 4.46 -26.09 7.35
C VAL A 119 3.95 -27.32 8.10
N ASN A 120 4.06 -27.34 9.43
CA ASN A 120 3.71 -28.48 10.27
C ASN A 120 4.34 -29.80 9.76
N ASN A 121 5.65 -29.75 9.43
CA ASN A 121 6.45 -30.84 8.87
C ASN A 121 6.02 -31.37 7.49
N ARG A 122 5.11 -30.68 6.79
CA ARG A 122 4.67 -31.03 5.42
C ARG A 122 5.19 -30.02 4.42
N ILE A 123 5.61 -30.49 3.24
CA ILE A 123 6.07 -29.61 2.16
C ILE A 123 4.89 -28.79 1.64
N VAL A 124 5.06 -27.47 1.59
CA VAL A 124 4.10 -26.54 0.99
C VAL A 124 4.82 -25.75 -0.10
N ASP A 125 4.35 -25.88 -1.34
CA ASP A 125 4.88 -25.18 -2.51
C ASP A 125 3.96 -24.09 -3.05
N ILE A 126 2.97 -23.68 -2.25
CA ILE A 126 1.97 -22.66 -2.62
C ILE A 126 2.26 -21.38 -1.82
N PRO A 127 2.78 -20.30 -2.43
CA PRO A 127 3.07 -19.04 -1.74
C PRO A 127 1.83 -18.38 -1.15
N SER A 128 0.67 -18.58 -1.79
CA SER A 128 -0.62 -18.08 -1.31
C SER A 128 -1.27 -18.94 -0.23
N TYR A 129 -0.57 -19.95 0.30
CA TYR A 129 -1.04 -20.73 1.44
C TYR A 129 -1.35 -19.78 2.61
N ARG A 130 -2.52 -19.95 3.21
CA ARG A 130 -2.96 -19.13 4.34
C ARG A 130 -2.53 -19.79 5.63
N CYS A 131 -1.53 -19.22 6.27
CA CYS A 131 -1.06 -19.66 7.58
C CYS A 131 -2.19 -19.51 8.60
N LYS A 132 -2.31 -20.49 9.47
CA LYS A 132 -3.24 -20.49 10.60
C LYS A 132 -2.47 -20.20 11.89
N PRO A 133 -3.15 -19.67 12.92
CA PRO A 133 -2.59 -19.66 14.25
C PRO A 133 -2.12 -21.07 14.65
N ARG A 134 -0.97 -21.14 15.31
CA ARG A 134 -0.22 -22.32 15.72
C ARG A 134 0.46 -23.10 14.59
N ASP A 135 0.43 -22.61 13.34
CA ASP A 135 1.25 -23.21 12.28
C ASP A 135 2.74 -23.00 12.60
N ILE A 136 3.51 -24.08 12.46
CA ILE A 136 4.97 -24.10 12.59
C ILE A 136 5.57 -24.10 11.20
N ILE A 137 6.37 -23.09 10.89
CA ILE A 137 7.05 -22.91 9.62
C ILE A 137 8.53 -23.23 9.82
N SER A 138 9.08 -24.11 9.00
CA SER A 138 10.47 -24.54 9.13
C SER A 138 11.14 -24.74 7.77
N ALA A 139 12.46 -24.67 7.76
CA ALA A 139 13.26 -25.04 6.60
C ALA A 139 13.27 -26.56 6.41
N ARG A 140 13.22 -27.02 5.17
CA ARG A 140 13.40 -28.44 4.84
C ARG A 140 14.80 -28.91 5.26
N GLU A 141 14.91 -30.16 5.71
CA GLU A 141 16.15 -30.85 6.11
C GLU A 141 17.09 -31.19 4.93
N LYS A 142 17.25 -30.27 3.98
CA LYS A 142 18.27 -30.33 2.94
C LYS A 142 19.26 -29.21 3.19
N GLU A 143 20.55 -29.53 3.14
CA GLU A 143 21.65 -28.59 3.38
C GLU A 143 21.50 -27.30 2.56
N LYS A 144 21.21 -27.41 1.26
CA LYS A 144 20.95 -26.25 0.37
C LYS A 144 19.83 -25.35 0.89
N SER A 145 18.74 -25.91 1.42
CA SER A 145 17.62 -25.11 1.95
C SER A 145 18.01 -24.38 3.23
N ARG A 146 18.71 -25.08 4.12
CA ARG A 146 19.17 -24.54 5.40
C ARG A 146 20.21 -23.44 5.19
N ALA A 147 21.19 -23.67 4.32
CA ALA A 147 22.23 -22.70 3.99
C ALA A 147 21.64 -21.38 3.46
N LEU A 148 20.66 -21.44 2.55
CA LEU A 148 20.03 -20.23 2.01
C LEU A 148 19.36 -19.37 3.09
N ILE A 149 18.63 -19.99 4.03
CA ILE A 149 17.91 -19.29 5.09
C ILE A 149 18.89 -18.81 6.18
N GLN A 150 19.85 -19.66 6.56
CA GLN A 150 20.86 -19.35 7.57
C GLN A 150 21.75 -18.18 7.13
N ASN A 151 22.26 -18.22 5.90
CA ASN A 151 23.09 -17.15 5.35
C ASN A 151 22.38 -15.79 5.41
N TYR A 152 21.07 -15.78 5.14
CA TYR A 152 20.28 -14.56 5.22
C TYR A 152 20.06 -14.10 6.66
N LEU A 153 19.72 -15.01 7.57
CA LEU A 153 19.54 -14.69 8.99
C LEU A 153 20.81 -14.12 9.62
N ASP A 154 21.97 -14.72 9.32
CA ASP A 154 23.27 -14.26 9.80
C ASP A 154 23.63 -12.88 9.22
N SER A 155 23.34 -12.66 7.94
CA SER A 155 23.55 -11.37 7.28
C SER A 155 22.60 -10.27 7.80
N SER A 156 21.35 -10.65 8.12
CA SER A 156 20.29 -9.75 8.56
C SER A 156 20.32 -9.46 10.07
N ALA A 157 21.15 -10.15 10.85
CA ALA A 157 21.29 -9.92 12.29
C ALA A 157 21.62 -8.45 12.63
N LYS A 158 22.23 -7.71 11.70
CA LYS A 158 22.58 -6.29 11.86
C LYS A 158 21.41 -5.31 11.58
N ASN A 159 20.36 -5.76 10.88
CA ASN A 159 19.24 -4.92 10.40
C ASN A 159 17.86 -5.53 10.74
N GLN A 160 17.73 -6.19 11.89
CA GLN A 160 16.48 -6.86 12.26
C GLN A 160 15.36 -5.83 12.48
N LYS A 161 14.44 -5.73 11.53
CA LYS A 161 13.13 -5.09 11.76
C LYS A 161 12.44 -5.87 12.88
N ALA A 162 11.90 -5.15 13.86
CA ALA A 162 11.17 -5.76 14.97
C ALA A 162 10.10 -6.74 14.44
N LEU A 163 10.16 -7.98 14.93
CA LEU A 163 9.18 -9.00 14.58
C LEU A 163 7.79 -8.54 15.05
N PRO A 164 6.75 -8.69 14.22
CA PRO A 164 5.40 -8.34 14.64
C PRO A 164 4.91 -9.33 15.71
N HIS A 165 4.09 -8.86 16.65
CA HIS A 165 3.66 -9.62 17.85
C HIS A 165 2.99 -10.97 17.57
N HIS A 166 2.44 -11.17 16.36
CA HIS A 166 1.77 -12.41 15.97
C HIS A 166 2.73 -13.51 15.49
N LEU A 167 4.03 -13.22 15.33
CA LEU A 167 5.05 -14.15 14.88
C LEU A 167 6.12 -14.35 15.93
N ILE A 168 6.57 -15.59 16.06
CA ILE A 168 7.67 -15.98 16.92
C ILE A 168 8.71 -16.65 16.04
N LEU A 169 9.97 -16.23 16.16
CA LEU A 169 11.10 -16.88 15.51
C LEU A 169 12.01 -17.47 16.59
N ASN A 170 12.18 -18.79 16.58
CA ASN A 170 13.12 -19.46 17.45
C ASN A 170 14.49 -19.42 16.79
N HIS A 171 15.22 -18.33 17.02
CA HIS A 171 16.46 -18.06 16.29
C HIS A 171 17.73 -18.49 17.04
N ARG A 172 17.73 -18.65 18.37
CA ARG A 172 19.01 -18.58 19.11
C ARG A 172 19.12 -19.22 20.51
N LEU A 173 18.16 -20.00 20.97
CA LEU A 173 18.11 -20.42 22.40
C LEU A 173 18.15 -21.93 22.65
N SER A 174 18.32 -22.74 21.61
CA SER A 174 18.35 -24.20 21.74
C SER A 174 19.68 -24.75 21.23
N ASP A 175 20.32 -25.60 22.03
CA ASP A 175 21.58 -26.28 21.70
C ASP A 175 21.46 -27.19 20.46
N ASP A 176 20.24 -27.48 20.02
CA ASP A 176 19.95 -28.26 18.83
C ASP A 176 19.93 -27.41 17.53
N PRO A 177 20.82 -27.68 16.56
CA PRO A 177 20.85 -26.99 15.26
C PRO A 177 19.56 -27.21 14.44
N ARG A 178 18.75 -28.22 14.79
CA ARG A 178 17.47 -28.53 14.13
C ARG A 178 16.34 -27.55 14.48
N ASP A 179 16.42 -26.90 15.63
CA ASP A 179 15.39 -25.98 16.11
C ASP A 179 15.66 -24.50 15.77
N LEU A 180 16.90 -24.19 15.35
CA LEU A 180 17.37 -22.82 15.03
C LEU A 180 16.63 -22.12 13.89
N LEU A 181 15.85 -22.85 13.07
CA LEU A 181 15.18 -22.32 11.87
C LEU A 181 13.67 -22.60 11.89
N LYS A 182 13.04 -22.49 13.06
CA LYS A 182 11.60 -22.66 13.22
C LYS A 182 10.93 -21.33 13.57
N GLY A 183 9.96 -20.93 12.75
CA GLY A 183 9.02 -19.86 13.04
C GLY A 183 7.66 -20.42 13.42
N SER A 184 6.90 -19.70 14.24
CA SER A 184 5.50 -20.06 14.52
C SER A 184 4.58 -18.85 14.46
N VAL A 185 3.34 -19.09 14.05
CA VAL A 185 2.29 -18.08 14.01
C VAL A 185 1.52 -18.17 15.33
N LYS A 186 1.60 -17.15 16.19
CA LYS A 186 0.93 -17.16 17.50
C LYS A 186 -0.58 -16.94 17.38
N GLN A 187 -0.97 -15.93 16.61
CA GLN A 187 -2.35 -15.47 16.49
C GLN A 187 -2.62 -14.86 15.11
N ILE A 188 -3.89 -14.54 14.84
CA ILE A 188 -4.25 -13.74 13.66
C ILE A 188 -3.72 -12.32 13.87
N ILE A 189 -3.24 -11.71 12.79
CA ILE A 189 -2.68 -10.37 12.83
C ILE A 189 -3.73 -9.30 13.17
N ASP A 190 -3.35 -8.40 14.08
CA ASP A 190 -4.10 -7.18 14.37
C ASP A 190 -3.70 -6.07 13.41
N ARG A 191 -4.54 -5.03 13.28
CA ARG A 191 -4.29 -3.92 12.36
C ARG A 191 -2.94 -3.24 12.62
N GLU A 192 -2.53 -3.13 13.88
CA GLU A 192 -1.27 -2.50 14.28
C GLU A 192 -0.03 -3.31 13.89
N GLY A 193 -0.18 -4.63 13.76
CA GLY A 193 0.88 -5.55 13.35
C GLY A 193 1.14 -5.58 11.84
N VAL A 194 0.28 -4.94 11.04
CA VAL A 194 0.43 -4.84 9.57
C VAL A 194 1.65 -3.99 9.26
N GLY A 195 2.57 -4.50 8.44
CA GLY A 195 3.82 -3.75 8.22
C GLY A 195 3.73 -2.65 7.17
N LEU A 196 2.56 -2.47 6.52
CA LEU A 196 2.19 -1.27 5.77
C LEU A 196 1.40 -0.32 6.69
N LYS A 197 2.08 0.44 7.54
CA LYS A 197 1.41 1.31 8.53
C LYS A 197 0.63 2.48 7.92
N GLU A 198 1.01 2.94 6.73
CA GLU A 198 0.43 4.13 6.09
C GLU A 198 -0.68 3.81 5.08
N ILE A 199 -1.07 2.54 4.93
CA ILE A 199 -2.08 2.17 3.94
C ILE A 199 -3.47 2.61 4.38
N LYS A 200 -4.22 3.22 3.46
CA LYS A 200 -5.64 3.56 3.66
C LYS A 200 -6.50 2.49 3.01
N GLU A 201 -6.74 1.39 3.72
CA GLU A 201 -7.41 0.21 3.16
C GLU A 201 -8.86 0.47 2.73
N LEU A 202 -9.55 1.45 3.34
CA LEU A 202 -10.90 1.87 2.94
C LEU A 202 -10.92 2.38 1.49
N LEU A 203 -9.89 3.11 1.05
CA LEU A 203 -9.78 3.61 -0.33
C LEU A 203 -9.63 2.47 -1.34
N VAL A 204 -9.02 1.35 -0.92
CA VAL A 204 -8.92 0.14 -1.75
C VAL A 204 -10.28 -0.54 -1.87
N VAL A 205 -11.02 -0.66 -0.76
CA VAL A 205 -12.39 -1.23 -0.77
C VAL A 205 -13.31 -0.38 -1.65
N GLU A 206 -13.28 0.95 -1.51
CA GLU A 206 -14.03 1.88 -2.34
C GLU A 206 -13.67 1.85 -3.82
N TYR A 207 -12.43 1.49 -4.16
CA TYR A 207 -12.03 1.33 -5.56
C TYR A 207 -12.79 0.16 -6.19
N TYR A 208 -12.85 -0.97 -5.51
CA TYR A 208 -13.47 -2.19 -6.02
C TYR A 208 -14.99 -2.19 -5.93
N SER A 209 -15.59 -1.48 -4.97
CA SER A 209 -17.06 -1.36 -4.89
C SER A 209 -17.67 -0.59 -6.05
N ARG A 210 -16.87 0.18 -6.81
CA ARG A 210 -17.33 0.89 -8.02
C ARG A 210 -17.03 0.13 -9.32
N GLN A 211 -16.31 -1.00 -9.23
CA GLN A 211 -16.01 -1.86 -10.38
C GLN A 211 -16.86 -3.13 -10.42
N ILE A 212 -17.56 -3.43 -9.32
CA ILE A 212 -18.54 -4.52 -9.17
C ILE A 212 -19.92 -3.87 -9.22
#